data_AF-A0A8T3MN57-F1
#
_entry.id   AF-A0A8T3MN57-F1
#
_cell.length_a   1.000
_cell.length_b   1.000
_cell.length_c   1.000
_cell.angle_alpha   90.00
_cell.angle_beta   90.00
_cell.angle_gamma   90.00
#
_symmetry.space_group_name_H-M   'P 1'
#
loop_
_entity.id
_entity.type
_entity.pdbx_description
1 polymer ?
#
loop_
_entity_poly.entity_id
_entity_poly.type
_entity_poly.pdbx_seq_one_letter_code
_entity_poly.pdbx_strand_id
1 'polypeptide(L)'
;MLTAASTSTEGVKDPVIVASGDGLVMFASAALRSAVPDHASGDIFGTGTVRSATGIAQGREGEAWAWQGPVLEPSGDGWDAYETRISCLLAPDLALYDGLTRAEDNYRERIGVARRDSDGSWRSVTPRAPVLDARYVAFDGERYFWEHELADGSHELRVAAPSTTLDAATLG
;
A
#
# COMPACT_ATOMS: atom_id res chain seq x y z
N MET A 1 6.05 14.93 11.74
CA MET A 1 6.07 13.51 12.18
C MET A 1 4.65 12.93 12.13
N LEU A 2 4.49 11.72 11.62
CA LEU A 2 3.24 10.95 11.63
C LEU A 2 3.38 9.81 12.65
N THR A 3 2.41 9.65 13.56
CA THR A 3 2.43 8.58 14.58
C THR A 3 1.09 7.86 14.64
N ALA A 4 1.08 6.67 15.26
CA ALA A 4 -0.15 5.94 15.55
C ALA A 4 -1.17 6.82 16.32
N ALA A 5 -0.70 7.52 17.36
CA ALA A 5 -1.52 8.44 18.14
C ALA A 5 -2.09 9.59 17.30
N SER A 6 -1.29 10.24 16.44
CA SER A 6 -1.75 11.37 15.61
C SER A 6 -2.73 10.94 14.52
N THR A 7 -2.73 9.66 14.15
CA THR A 7 -3.59 9.11 13.10
C THR A 7 -4.78 8.34 13.65
N SER A 8 -4.89 8.18 14.98
CA SER A 8 -5.91 7.32 15.62
C SER A 8 -5.87 5.86 15.14
N THR A 9 -4.68 5.36 14.82
CA THR A 9 -4.39 3.99 14.38
C THR A 9 -3.59 3.26 15.44
N GLU A 10 -3.37 1.96 15.26
CA GLU A 10 -2.46 1.19 16.11
C GLU A 10 -1.00 1.28 15.62
N GLY A 11 -0.78 1.66 14.36
CA GLY A 11 0.55 1.70 13.77
C GLY A 11 0.52 2.35 12.40
N VAL A 12 1.62 2.99 12.03
CA VAL A 12 1.85 3.54 10.68
C VAL A 12 3.24 3.12 10.21
N LYS A 13 3.36 2.68 8.97
CA LYS A 13 4.64 2.27 8.36
C LYS A 13 4.67 2.48 6.86
N ASP A 14 5.83 2.21 6.27
CA ASP A 14 6.06 2.07 4.83
C ASP A 14 5.52 3.24 3.99
N PRO A 15 6.02 4.47 4.21
CA PRO A 15 5.53 5.64 3.50
C PRO A 15 5.95 5.65 2.02
N VAL A 16 5.01 5.94 1.13
CA VAL A 16 5.25 6.33 -0.27
C VAL A 16 4.98 7.82 -0.39
N ILE A 17 6.02 8.60 -0.69
CA ILE A 17 5.93 10.06 -0.79
C ILE A 17 5.98 10.47 -2.26
N VAL A 18 4.99 11.24 -2.70
CA VAL A 18 4.91 11.78 -4.05
C VAL A 18 4.73 13.30 -4.02
N ALA A 19 5.29 13.97 -5.01
CA ALA A 19 5.03 15.39 -5.22
C ALA A 19 3.61 15.61 -5.76
N SER A 20 3.02 16.73 -5.36
CA SER A 20 1.73 17.24 -5.82
C SER A 20 1.85 18.74 -6.09
N GLY A 21 0.84 19.34 -6.72
CA GLY A 21 0.85 20.79 -6.98
C GLY A 21 0.94 21.64 -5.71
N ASP A 22 0.49 21.12 -4.57
CA ASP A 22 0.38 21.85 -3.30
C ASP A 22 1.41 21.41 -2.24
N GLY A 23 2.39 20.59 -2.61
CA GLY A 23 3.42 20.04 -1.72
C GLY A 23 3.60 18.55 -1.90
N LEU A 24 3.66 17.81 -0.81
CA LEU A 24 3.87 16.36 -0.78
C LEU A 24 2.62 15.63 -0.30
N VAL A 25 2.37 14.48 -0.90
CA VAL A 25 1.39 13.50 -0.45
C VAL A 25 2.15 12.26 0.01
N MET A 26 1.78 11.75 1.17
CA MET A 26 2.25 10.47 1.71
C MET A 26 1.11 9.48 1.69
N PHE A 27 1.32 8.32 1.10
CA PHE A 27 0.53 7.11 1.34
C PHE A 27 1.26 6.29 2.39
N ALA A 28 0.56 5.81 3.41
CA ALA A 28 1.15 5.01 4.48
C ALA A 28 0.27 3.80 4.77
N SER A 29 0.91 2.67 5.05
CA SER A 29 0.23 1.54 5.66
C SER A 29 -0.15 1.90 7.09
N ALA A 30 -1.42 1.70 7.43
CA ALA A 30 -2.04 2.09 8.69
C ALA A 30 -2.77 0.89 9.29
N ALA A 31 -2.30 0.43 10.46
CA ALA A 31 -2.97 -0.60 11.24
C ALA A 31 -4.24 0.00 11.85
N LEU A 32 -5.40 -0.38 11.29
CA LEU A 32 -6.69 0.10 11.75
C LEU A 32 -6.90 -0.21 13.23
N ARG A 33 -7.63 0.69 13.91
CA ARG A 33 -7.94 0.56 15.34
C ARG A 33 -8.58 -0.80 15.63
N SER A 34 -8.11 -1.46 16.68
CA SER A 34 -8.65 -2.72 17.16
C SER A 34 -9.12 -2.61 18.60
N ALA A 35 -10.07 -3.47 19.00
CA ALA A 35 -10.49 -3.58 20.38
C ALA A 35 -9.50 -4.39 21.23
N VAL A 36 -8.65 -5.19 20.58
CA VAL A 36 -7.69 -6.11 21.22
C VAL A 36 -6.32 -6.04 20.52
N PRO A 37 -5.71 -4.84 20.39
CA PRO A 37 -4.44 -4.71 19.69
C PRO A 37 -3.34 -5.45 20.44
N ASP A 38 -2.53 -6.22 19.71
CA ASP A 38 -1.33 -6.87 20.25
C ASP A 38 -0.06 -6.14 19.78
N HIS A 39 0.63 -5.51 20.72
CA HIS A 39 1.89 -4.80 20.50
C HIS A 39 3.11 -5.59 21.00
N ALA A 40 2.93 -6.80 21.54
CA ALA A 40 4.00 -7.54 22.22
C ALA A 40 5.14 -7.97 21.30
N SER A 41 4.85 -8.23 20.01
CA SER A 41 5.84 -8.61 19.00
C SER A 41 6.68 -7.44 18.48
N GLY A 42 6.22 -6.20 18.69
CA GLY A 42 6.77 -5.01 18.01
C GLY A 42 6.35 -4.86 16.54
N ASP A 43 5.62 -5.83 15.98
CA ASP A 43 5.02 -5.79 14.65
C ASP A 43 3.53 -6.11 14.75
N ILE A 44 2.72 -5.10 15.04
CA ILE A 44 1.26 -5.26 15.16
C ILE A 44 0.62 -5.73 13.85
N PHE A 45 1.21 -5.39 12.69
CA PHE A 45 0.72 -5.78 11.38
C PHE A 45 0.79 -7.30 11.17
N GLY A 46 1.73 -7.99 11.82
CA GLY A 46 1.88 -9.45 11.76
C GLY A 46 1.06 -10.23 12.80
N THR A 47 0.24 -9.58 13.64
CA THR A 47 -0.41 -10.26 14.79
C THR A 47 -1.77 -10.87 14.50
N GLY A 48 -2.45 -10.46 13.42
CA GLY A 48 -3.84 -10.85 13.16
C GLY A 48 -4.87 -10.07 13.98
N THR A 49 -4.44 -9.17 14.87
CA THR A 49 -5.35 -8.38 15.72
C THR A 49 -5.83 -7.08 15.08
N VAL A 50 -5.26 -6.69 13.95
CA VAL A 50 -5.57 -5.48 13.18
C VAL A 50 -5.72 -5.81 11.70
N ARG A 51 -6.33 -4.90 10.94
CA ARG A 51 -6.24 -4.88 9.47
C ARG A 51 -5.38 -3.71 9.03
N SER A 52 -4.74 -3.81 7.87
CA SER A 52 -3.78 -2.82 7.37
C SER A 52 -4.34 -2.11 6.14
N ALA A 53 -4.73 -0.84 6.30
CA ALA A 53 -5.23 -0.02 5.19
C ALA A 53 -4.13 0.90 4.65
N THR A 54 -4.31 1.42 3.44
CA THR A 54 -3.58 2.63 3.03
C THR A 54 -4.36 3.83 3.50
N GLY A 55 -3.68 4.74 4.21
CA GLY A 55 -4.19 6.10 4.39
C GLY A 55 -3.25 7.14 3.84
N ILE A 56 -3.74 8.38 3.84
CA ILE A 56 -3.09 9.50 3.18
C ILE A 56 -2.78 10.64 4.17
N ALA A 57 -1.64 11.28 3.99
CA ALA A 57 -1.29 12.52 4.65
C ALA A 57 -0.73 13.54 3.67
N GLN A 58 -0.90 14.82 3.96
CA GLN A 58 -0.33 15.92 3.17
C GLN A 58 0.69 16.71 3.98
N GLY A 59 1.77 17.15 3.34
CA GLY A 59 2.78 18.00 3.96
C GLY A 59 3.39 18.96 2.94
N ARG A 60 3.60 20.23 3.29
CA ARG A 60 4.18 21.20 2.35
C ARG A 60 5.67 20.94 2.07
N GLU A 61 6.43 20.68 3.12
CA GLU A 61 7.91 20.56 3.07
C GLU A 61 8.40 19.22 3.64
N GLY A 62 7.49 18.29 3.99
CA GLY A 62 7.82 16.95 4.49
C GLY A 62 8.15 16.86 5.98
N GLU A 63 8.18 17.98 6.71
CA GLU A 63 8.46 18.01 8.15
C GLU A 63 7.20 17.73 9.01
N ALA A 64 6.08 18.32 8.60
CA ALA A 64 4.76 18.17 9.21
C ALA A 64 3.78 17.51 8.24
N TRP A 65 2.98 16.58 8.76
CA TRP A 65 2.05 15.77 8.00
C TRP A 65 0.64 15.88 8.58
N ALA A 66 -0.30 16.30 7.74
CA ALA A 66 -1.72 16.36 8.05
C ALA A 66 -2.38 15.07 7.57
N TRP A 67 -2.69 14.17 8.51
CA TRP A 67 -3.40 12.93 8.24
C TRP A 67 -4.84 13.20 7.78
N GLN A 68 -5.29 12.48 6.76
CA GLN A 68 -6.66 12.60 6.22
C GLN A 68 -7.50 11.34 6.41
N GLY A 69 -6.89 10.23 6.81
CA GLY A 69 -7.56 8.96 7.04
C GLY A 69 -7.20 7.87 6.04
N PRO A 70 -7.79 6.67 6.21
CA PRO A 70 -7.73 5.59 5.23
C PRO A 70 -8.37 6.02 3.90
N VAL A 71 -7.78 5.56 2.80
CA VAL A 71 -8.29 5.81 1.44
C VAL A 71 -8.43 4.53 0.61
N LEU A 72 -7.70 3.46 0.96
CA LEU A 72 -7.87 2.11 0.44
C LEU A 72 -7.90 1.15 1.62
N GLU A 73 -9.08 0.61 1.93
CA GLU A 73 -9.25 -0.37 3.00
C GLU A 73 -9.20 -1.81 2.44
N PRO A 74 -8.70 -2.78 3.24
CA PRO A 74 -8.82 -4.19 2.91
C PRO A 74 -10.28 -4.57 2.68
N SER A 75 -10.52 -5.38 1.67
CA SER A 75 -11.83 -5.91 1.31
C SER A 75 -12.53 -6.64 2.46
N GLY A 76 -11.74 -7.21 3.38
CA GLY A 76 -12.22 -8.05 4.47
C GLY A 76 -12.53 -9.49 4.03
N ASP A 77 -12.39 -9.79 2.75
CA ASP A 77 -12.53 -11.13 2.16
C ASP A 77 -11.56 -11.32 0.97
N GLY A 78 -11.45 -12.54 0.44
CA GLY A 78 -10.58 -12.78 -0.71
C GLY A 78 -9.09 -12.60 -0.44
N TRP A 79 -8.34 -12.20 -1.46
CA TRP A 79 -6.88 -12.31 -1.47
C TRP A 79 -6.17 -11.14 -0.76
N ASP A 80 -6.84 -10.00 -0.63
CA ASP A 80 -6.38 -8.77 0.04
C ASP A 80 -7.25 -8.42 1.26
N ALA A 81 -7.86 -9.44 1.88
CA ALA A 81 -8.77 -9.31 3.01
C ALA A 81 -8.17 -8.62 4.25
N TYR A 82 -6.85 -8.67 4.39
CA TYR A 82 -6.13 -8.27 5.59
C TYR A 82 -5.30 -7.00 5.40
N GLU A 83 -4.64 -6.85 4.25
CA GLU A 83 -3.81 -5.69 3.93
C GLU A 83 -4.10 -5.16 2.52
N THR A 84 -4.09 -3.83 2.39
CA THR A 84 -4.02 -3.09 1.13
C THR A 84 -3.07 -1.91 1.30
N ARG A 85 -1.78 -2.09 1.04
CA ARG A 85 -0.73 -1.05 1.13
C ARG A 85 -0.32 -0.57 -0.26
N ILE A 86 -0.67 0.66 -0.64
CA ILE A 86 -0.13 1.28 -1.86
C ILE A 86 1.40 1.40 -1.71
N SER A 87 2.12 0.75 -2.62
CA SER A 87 3.59 0.72 -2.64
C SER A 87 4.17 1.56 -3.79
N CYS A 88 3.40 1.78 -4.86
CA CYS A 88 3.85 2.52 -6.03
C CYS A 88 2.68 3.23 -6.72
N LEU A 89 2.82 4.54 -6.96
CA LEU A 89 1.95 5.25 -7.89
C LEU A 89 2.49 5.11 -9.32
N LEU A 90 1.59 4.75 -10.23
CA LEU A 90 1.84 4.74 -11.67
C LEU A 90 1.36 6.04 -12.32
N ALA A 91 0.29 6.62 -11.78
CA ALA A 91 -0.31 7.88 -12.18
C ALA A 91 -1.01 8.53 -10.97
N PRO A 92 -1.46 9.80 -11.07
CA PRO A 92 -2.18 10.46 -9.97
C PRO A 92 -3.45 9.73 -9.49
N ASP A 93 -4.06 8.91 -10.34
CA ASP A 93 -5.26 8.12 -10.08
C ASP A 93 -5.05 6.60 -10.19
N LEU A 94 -3.82 6.11 -10.36
CA LEU A 94 -3.51 4.69 -10.57
C LEU A 94 -2.32 4.24 -9.75
N ALA A 95 -2.49 3.15 -8.99
CA ALA A 95 -1.49 2.63 -8.06
C ALA A 95 -1.36 1.12 -8.14
N LEU A 96 -0.18 0.62 -7.80
CA LEU A 96 0.05 -0.75 -7.36
C LEU A 96 -0.02 -0.78 -5.84
N TYR A 97 -0.63 -1.82 -5.30
CA TYR A 97 -0.69 -2.06 -3.87
C TYR A 97 -0.30 -3.49 -3.52
N ASP A 98 0.37 -3.66 -2.40
CA ASP A 98 0.59 -4.94 -1.74
C ASP A 98 -0.70 -5.34 -1.02
N GLY A 99 -1.18 -6.54 -1.32
CA GLY A 99 -2.35 -7.13 -0.68
C GLY A 99 -2.00 -8.43 0.04
N LEU A 100 -2.67 -8.64 1.18
CA LEU A 100 -2.47 -9.80 2.03
C LEU A 100 -3.81 -10.39 2.47
N THR A 101 -3.89 -11.73 2.52
CA THR A 101 -5.13 -12.43 2.90
C THR A 101 -5.31 -12.48 4.41
N ARG A 102 -4.23 -12.64 5.17
CA ARG A 102 -4.23 -12.80 6.64
C ARG A 102 -2.83 -12.57 7.19
N ALA A 103 -2.73 -12.34 8.49
CA ALA A 103 -1.46 -12.04 9.16
C ALA A 103 -0.41 -13.14 9.03
N GLU A 104 -0.80 -14.41 8.98
CA GLU A 104 0.12 -15.54 8.86
C GLU A 104 0.90 -15.54 7.55
N ASP A 105 0.36 -14.84 6.55
CA ASP A 105 1.01 -14.69 5.26
C ASP A 105 1.99 -13.50 5.25
N ASN A 106 2.24 -12.82 6.39
CA ASN A 106 3.22 -11.72 6.50
C ASN A 106 4.53 -12.11 5.80
N TYR A 107 5.10 -11.18 5.02
CA TYR A 107 6.23 -11.40 4.12
C TYR A 107 5.88 -12.07 2.76
N ARG A 108 4.61 -12.38 2.48
CA ARG A 108 4.12 -13.03 1.24
C ARG A 108 3.02 -12.22 0.54
N GLU A 109 3.08 -10.91 0.63
CA GLU A 109 2.15 -10.01 -0.07
C GLU A 109 2.19 -10.24 -1.59
N ARG A 110 1.06 -9.94 -2.25
CA ARG A 110 0.91 -10.02 -3.71
C ARG A 110 0.40 -8.69 -4.25
N ILE A 111 0.61 -8.40 -5.53
CA ILE A 111 0.28 -7.08 -6.08
C ILE A 111 -1.15 -7.05 -6.62
N GLY A 112 -1.88 -6.01 -6.26
CA GLY A 112 -3.12 -5.58 -6.90
C GLY A 112 -2.96 -4.21 -7.55
N VAL A 113 -4.01 -3.79 -8.26
CA VAL A 113 -4.10 -2.46 -8.87
C VAL A 113 -5.24 -1.70 -8.22
N ALA A 114 -4.99 -0.47 -7.80
CA ALA A 114 -6.00 0.42 -7.25
C ALA A 114 -6.17 1.65 -8.14
N ARG A 115 -7.42 2.12 -8.25
CA ARG A 115 -7.76 3.36 -8.94
C ARG A 115 -8.40 4.34 -7.97
N ARG A 116 -8.07 5.61 -8.12
CA ARG A 116 -8.70 6.71 -7.39
C ARG A 116 -10.03 7.08 -8.03
N ASP A 117 -11.08 7.17 -7.22
CA ASP A 117 -12.39 7.64 -7.64
C ASP A 117 -12.50 9.17 -7.51
N SER A 118 -13.56 9.75 -8.08
CA SER A 118 -13.74 11.21 -8.16
C SER A 118 -13.90 11.90 -6.79
N ASP A 119 -14.32 11.16 -5.77
CA ASP A 119 -14.43 11.65 -4.39
C ASP A 119 -13.09 11.61 -3.63
N GLY A 120 -12.04 11.10 -4.27
CA GLY A 120 -10.70 10.98 -3.72
C GLY A 120 -10.41 9.67 -3.00
N SER A 121 -11.42 8.81 -2.80
CA SER A 121 -11.23 7.44 -2.32
C SER A 121 -10.50 6.58 -3.35
N TRP A 122 -9.94 5.46 -2.90
CA TRP A 122 -9.29 4.48 -3.76
C TRP A 122 -10.01 3.15 -3.63
N ARG A 123 -10.09 2.43 -4.74
CA ARG A 123 -10.64 1.08 -4.78
C ARG A 123 -9.75 0.14 -5.57
N SER A 124 -9.75 -1.13 -5.19
CA SER A 124 -9.18 -2.18 -6.01
C SER A 124 -9.92 -2.28 -7.34
N VAL A 125 -9.17 -2.37 -8.44
CA VAL A 125 -9.68 -2.80 -9.75
C VAL A 125 -9.33 -4.26 -10.05
N THR A 126 -8.66 -4.93 -9.11
CA THR A 126 -8.29 -6.36 -9.17
C THR A 126 -8.86 -7.14 -7.96
N PRO A 127 -10.17 -7.03 -7.64
CA PRO A 127 -10.71 -7.58 -6.39
C PRO A 127 -10.75 -9.11 -6.36
N ARG A 128 -10.67 -9.78 -7.51
CA ARG A 128 -10.82 -11.25 -7.59
C ARG A 128 -9.50 -12.01 -7.39
N ALA A 129 -8.38 -11.41 -7.79
CA ALA A 129 -7.07 -12.03 -7.75
C ALA A 129 -5.99 -10.95 -7.88
N PRO A 130 -4.79 -11.19 -7.31
CA PRO A 130 -3.64 -10.33 -7.57
C PRO A 130 -3.23 -10.42 -9.04
N VAL A 131 -2.53 -9.39 -9.52
CA VAL A 131 -1.96 -9.34 -10.87
C VAL A 131 -0.54 -9.90 -10.93
N LEU A 132 0.16 -9.97 -9.80
CA LEU A 132 1.54 -10.45 -9.74
C LEU A 132 1.87 -11.04 -8.36
N ASP A 133 2.59 -12.16 -8.35
CA ASP A 133 3.23 -12.70 -7.16
C ASP A 133 4.59 -11.99 -6.93
N ALA A 134 4.48 -10.79 -6.37
CA ALA A 134 5.57 -9.91 -5.98
C ALA A 134 5.12 -9.02 -4.82
N ARG A 135 6.08 -8.39 -4.13
CA ARG A 135 5.81 -7.38 -3.10
C ARG A 135 6.73 -6.18 -3.24
N TYR A 136 6.33 -5.05 -2.65
CA TYR A 136 7.10 -3.81 -2.64
C TYR A 136 7.55 -3.40 -4.04
N VAL A 137 6.61 -3.37 -4.99
CA VAL A 137 6.91 -2.80 -6.31
C VAL A 137 7.18 -1.31 -6.14
N ALA A 138 8.29 -0.84 -6.69
CA ALA A 138 8.69 0.55 -6.81
C ALA A 138 9.05 0.87 -8.27
N PHE A 139 8.93 2.14 -8.67
CA PHE A 139 9.23 2.62 -10.01
C PHE A 139 10.07 3.88 -9.96
N ASP A 140 11.21 3.91 -10.67
CA ASP A 140 12.13 5.06 -10.70
C ASP A 140 11.85 6.05 -11.86
N GLY A 141 10.82 5.79 -12.68
CA GLY A 141 10.55 6.52 -13.91
C GLY A 141 10.99 5.78 -15.18
N GLU A 142 11.87 4.78 -15.05
CA GLU A 142 12.41 4.00 -16.16
C GLU A 142 12.28 2.48 -15.95
N ARG A 143 12.35 2.01 -14.71
CA ARG A 143 12.38 0.60 -14.33
C ARG A 143 11.56 0.34 -13.09
N TYR A 144 10.97 -0.85 -13.07
CA TYR A 144 10.34 -1.43 -11.88
C TYR A 144 11.35 -2.21 -11.08
N PHE A 145 11.23 -2.13 -9.76
CA PHE A 145 11.98 -2.89 -8.77
C PHE A 145 10.99 -3.59 -7.85
N TRP A 146 11.24 -4.83 -7.48
CA TRP A 146 10.35 -5.57 -6.59
C TRP A 146 11.06 -6.70 -5.86
N GLU A 147 10.45 -7.15 -4.76
CA GLU A 147 10.82 -8.38 -4.08
C GLU A 147 10.05 -9.56 -4.67
N HIS A 148 10.75 -10.66 -4.93
CA HIS A 148 10.17 -11.91 -5.37
C HIS A 148 10.51 -13.04 -4.42
N GLU A 149 9.47 -13.73 -3.93
CA GLU A 149 9.63 -14.90 -3.06
C GLU A 149 10.21 -16.08 -3.85
N LEU A 150 11.21 -16.75 -3.29
CA LEU A 150 11.81 -17.97 -3.79
C LEU A 150 11.18 -19.20 -3.11
N ALA A 151 11.40 -20.39 -3.69
CA ALA A 151 10.82 -21.63 -3.18
C ALA A 151 11.25 -21.99 -1.75
N ASP A 152 12.37 -21.45 -1.26
CA ASP A 152 12.84 -21.63 0.12
C ASP A 152 12.31 -20.57 1.10
N GLY A 153 11.44 -19.65 0.63
CA GLY A 153 10.87 -18.55 1.41
C GLY A 153 11.80 -17.35 1.58
N SER A 154 13.01 -17.37 1.01
CA SER A 154 13.84 -16.18 0.90
C SER A 154 13.39 -15.30 -0.27
N HIS A 155 13.86 -14.05 -0.32
CA HIS A 155 13.47 -13.08 -1.33
C HIS A 155 14.68 -12.61 -2.12
N GLU A 156 14.48 -12.37 -3.42
CA GLU A 156 15.43 -11.65 -4.26
C GLU A 156 14.85 -10.33 -4.76
N LEU A 157 15.74 -9.36 -4.99
CA LEU A 157 15.39 -8.09 -5.61
C LEU A 157 15.53 -8.21 -7.12
N ARG A 158 14.44 -7.93 -7.84
CA ARG A 158 14.39 -7.96 -9.29
C ARG A 158 14.21 -6.57 -9.88
N VAL A 159 14.60 -6.41 -11.14
CA VAL A 159 14.47 -5.18 -11.91
C VAL A 159 14.06 -5.48 -13.35
N ALA A 160 13.17 -4.66 -13.92
CA ALA A 160 12.79 -4.73 -15.32
C ALA A 160 12.35 -3.37 -15.85
N ALA A 161 12.65 -3.08 -17.11
CA ALA A 161 12.04 -1.95 -17.82
C ALA A 161 10.58 -2.28 -18.20
N PRO A 162 9.67 -1.29 -18.27
CA PRO A 162 8.35 -1.48 -18.84
C PRO A 162 8.46 -2.04 -20.26
N SER A 163 7.76 -3.13 -20.56
CA SER A 163 7.73 -3.74 -21.89
C SER A 163 6.67 -3.15 -22.81
N THR A 164 5.71 -2.40 -22.25
CA THR A 164 4.64 -1.70 -22.99
C THR A 164 4.17 -0.50 -22.18
N THR A 165 4.04 0.66 -22.82
CA THR A 165 3.41 1.86 -22.25
C THR A 165 2.01 1.98 -22.83
N LEU A 166 0.99 1.98 -21.98
CA LEU A 166 -0.39 2.26 -22.38
C LEU A 166 -0.71 3.72 -22.06
N ASP A 167 -1.40 4.40 -22.97
CA ASP A 167 -1.87 5.75 -22.74
C ASP A 167 -3.05 5.72 -21.74
N ALA A 168 -3.05 6.61 -20.76
CA ALA A 168 -4.09 6.65 -19.73
C ALA A 168 -5.49 6.88 -20.33
N ALA A 169 -5.57 7.53 -21.49
CA ALA A 169 -6.80 7.75 -22.25
C ALA A 169 -7.47 6.44 -22.75
N THR A 170 -6.75 5.31 -22.77
CA THR A 170 -7.26 4.03 -23.29
C THR A 170 -7.87 3.11 -22.21
N LEU A 171 -7.89 3.52 -20.93
CA LEU A 171 -8.44 2.74 -19.81
C LEU A 171 -9.83 3.23 -19.33
N GLY A 172 -10.64 3.76 -20.27
CA GLY A 172 -12.00 4.25 -20.05
C GLY A 172 -13.07 3.16 -20.13
#